data_AF-A0AAP9H834-F1
#
_entry.id   AF-A0AAP9H834-F1
#
_cell.length_a   1.000
_cell.length_b   1.000
_cell.length_c   1.000
_cell.angle_alpha   90.00
_cell.angle_beta   90.00
_cell.angle_gamma   90.00
#
_symmetry.space_group_name_H-M   'P 1'
#
loop_
_entity.id
_entity.type
_entity.pdbx_description
1 polymer ?
#
loop_
_entity_poly.entity_id
_entity_poly.type
_entity_poly.pdbx_seq_one_letter_code
_entity_poly.pdbx_strand_id
1 'polypeptide(L)'
;MKVWLLALIGLSLSTSALAEDPNADAEQNVYASQLCHLVSSEKSTGTMDSYVTKMKAQIASGQSEFDEEMAQEVISGWLQLGEDERSQLRHNQQQCEQTVMTQFQQED
;
A
#
# COMPACT_ATOMS: atom_id res chain seq x y z
N MET A 1 42.10 -27.92 -29.50
CA MET A 1 41.27 -27.82 -28.28
C MET A 1 41.34 -26.38 -27.78
N LYS A 2 40.20 -25.69 -27.66
CA LYS A 2 40.09 -24.34 -27.11
C LYS A 2 38.72 -24.28 -26.41
N VAL A 3 38.71 -24.65 -25.13
CA VAL A 3 37.54 -24.59 -24.26
C VAL A 3 37.29 -23.13 -23.91
N TRP A 4 36.23 -22.55 -24.46
CA TRP A 4 35.68 -21.28 -24.01
C TRP A 4 34.58 -21.60 -23.00
N LEU A 5 34.96 -21.58 -21.71
CA LEU A 5 34.03 -21.56 -20.59
C LEU A 5 33.55 -20.11 -20.41
N LEU A 6 32.41 -19.76 -21.02
CA LEU A 6 31.67 -18.59 -20.60
C LEU A 6 30.69 -19.02 -19.51
N ALA A 7 31.09 -18.70 -18.28
CA ALA A 7 30.23 -18.73 -17.11
C ALA A 7 29.09 -17.71 -17.31
N LEU A 8 27.90 -18.20 -17.63
CA LEU A 8 26.66 -17.43 -17.48
C LEU A 8 26.22 -17.56 -16.03
N ILE A 9 26.72 -16.62 -15.23
CA ILE A 9 26.23 -16.34 -13.88
C ILE A 9 24.77 -15.86 -14.03
N GLY A 10 23.91 -16.47 -13.23
CA GLY A 10 22.48 -16.30 -13.28
C GLY A 10 22.03 -14.87 -13.01
N LEU A 11 20.96 -14.51 -13.70
CA LEU A 11 19.88 -13.75 -13.10
C LEU A 11 18.74 -14.76 -12.96
N SER A 12 18.72 -15.44 -11.81
CA SER A 12 17.45 -15.90 -11.25
C SER A 12 16.59 -14.67 -11.13
N LEU A 13 15.71 -14.45 -12.11
CA LEU A 13 14.50 -13.68 -11.87
C LEU A 13 13.83 -14.44 -10.73
N SER A 14 13.96 -13.91 -9.52
CA SER A 14 13.02 -14.16 -8.46
C SER A 14 11.68 -13.68 -9.01
N THR A 15 10.99 -14.53 -9.76
CA THR A 15 9.54 -14.55 -9.68
C THR A 15 9.30 -14.87 -8.21
N SER A 16 9.13 -13.82 -7.42
CA SER A 16 8.40 -13.92 -6.17
C SER A 16 7.09 -14.57 -6.58
N ALA A 17 7.00 -15.88 -6.37
CA ALA A 17 5.73 -16.53 -6.22
C ALA A 17 5.15 -15.90 -4.96
N LEU A 18 4.50 -14.74 -5.14
CA LEU A 18 3.53 -14.25 -4.19
C LEU A 18 2.50 -15.36 -4.15
N ALA A 19 2.60 -16.21 -3.15
CA ALA A 19 1.43 -16.90 -2.65
C ALA A 19 0.58 -15.80 -2.00
N GLU A 20 -0.04 -15.00 -2.86
CA GLU A 20 -1.07 -14.02 -2.55
C GLU A 20 -2.18 -14.79 -1.85
N ASP A 21 -2.33 -14.57 -0.55
CA ASP A 21 -3.57 -14.94 0.10
C ASP A 21 -4.64 -14.02 -0.50
N PRO A 22 -5.58 -14.54 -1.30
CA PRO A 22 -6.50 -13.70 -2.07
C PRO A 22 -7.45 -12.89 -1.17
N ASN A 23 -7.49 -13.17 0.15
CA ASN A 23 -8.20 -12.35 1.11
C ASN A 23 -7.30 -11.25 1.71
N ALA A 24 -6.00 -11.47 1.89
CA ALA A 24 -5.07 -10.44 2.37
C ALA A 24 -5.03 -9.25 1.39
N ASP A 25 -4.96 -9.51 0.09
CA ASP A 25 -5.09 -8.48 -0.94
C ASP A 25 -6.46 -7.79 -0.91
N ALA A 26 -7.52 -8.52 -0.58
CA ALA A 26 -8.87 -7.95 -0.51
C ALA A 26 -9.04 -7.01 0.70
N GLU A 27 -8.53 -7.39 1.87
CA GLU A 27 -8.55 -6.54 3.07
C GLU A 27 -7.63 -5.33 2.90
N GLN A 28 -6.40 -5.52 2.43
CA GLN A 28 -5.48 -4.42 2.15
C GLN A 28 -6.05 -3.43 1.14
N ASN A 29 -6.72 -3.92 0.10
CA ASN A 29 -7.39 -3.06 -0.87
C ASN A 29 -8.53 -2.25 -0.24
N VAL A 30 -9.25 -2.80 0.74
CA VAL A 30 -10.28 -2.05 1.50
C VAL A 30 -9.65 -0.91 2.29
N TYR A 31 -8.56 -1.16 3.02
CA TYR A 31 -7.90 -0.09 3.78
C TYR A 31 -7.23 0.94 2.86
N ALA A 32 -6.57 0.51 1.79
CA ALA A 32 -5.95 1.40 0.79
C ALA A 32 -7.01 2.30 0.14
N SER A 33 -8.13 1.73 -0.31
CA SER A 33 -9.23 2.49 -0.91
C SER A 33 -9.85 3.47 0.07
N GLN A 34 -10.05 3.08 1.33
CA GLN A 34 -10.58 3.97 2.35
C GLN A 34 -9.62 5.10 2.70
N LEU A 35 -8.32 4.80 2.84
CA LEU A 35 -7.32 5.84 3.04
C LEU A 35 -7.34 6.82 1.86
N CYS A 36 -7.34 6.31 0.63
CA CYS A 36 -7.39 7.12 -0.59
C CYS A 36 -8.65 7.98 -0.67
N HIS A 37 -9.80 7.43 -0.30
CA HIS A 37 -11.05 8.19 -0.22
C HIS A 37 -10.96 9.30 0.85
N LEU A 38 -10.42 8.98 2.02
CA LEU A 38 -10.25 9.92 3.12
C LEU A 38 -9.29 11.06 2.74
N VAL A 39 -8.10 10.75 2.21
CA VAL A 39 -7.12 11.78 1.81
C VAL A 39 -7.59 12.59 0.62
N SER A 40 -8.37 12.03 -0.31
CA SER A 40 -8.97 12.78 -1.43
C SER A 40 -9.90 13.89 -0.96
N SER A 41 -10.56 13.70 0.19
CA SER A 41 -11.44 14.70 0.82
C SER A 41 -10.69 15.69 1.71
N GLU A 42 -9.42 15.41 2.05
CA GLU A 42 -8.60 16.26 2.90
C GLU A 42 -7.76 17.26 2.10
N LYS A 43 -7.69 18.50 2.61
CA LYS A 43 -6.83 19.54 2.02
C LYS A 43 -5.36 19.40 2.41
N SER A 44 -5.06 18.71 3.50
CA SER A 44 -3.73 18.65 4.10
C SER A 44 -3.46 17.27 4.67
N THR A 45 -2.19 16.91 4.82
CA THR A 45 -1.83 15.63 5.43
C THR A 45 -2.12 15.69 6.92
N GLY A 46 -2.97 14.79 7.41
CA GLY A 46 -3.18 14.55 8.83
C GLY A 46 -2.02 13.82 9.49
N THR A 47 -2.15 13.59 10.80
CA THR A 47 -1.26 12.71 11.56
C THR A 47 -1.71 11.26 11.46
N MET A 48 -0.81 10.31 11.78
CA MET A 48 -1.11 8.87 11.88
C MET A 48 -2.42 8.62 12.64
N ASP A 49 -2.50 9.16 13.86
CA ASP A 49 -3.63 8.99 14.77
C ASP A 49 -4.96 9.52 14.20
N SER A 50 -4.91 10.66 13.49
CA SER A 50 -6.08 11.24 12.81
C SER A 50 -6.59 10.32 11.70
N TYR A 51 -5.69 9.74 10.91
CA TYR A 51 -6.06 8.80 9.85
C TYR A 51 -6.60 7.49 10.44
N VAL A 52 -5.94 6.91 11.43
CA VAL A 52 -6.39 5.68 12.12
C VAL A 52 -7.81 5.88 12.67
N THR A 53 -8.04 6.98 13.39
CA THR A 53 -9.36 7.29 13.98
C THR A 53 -10.46 7.39 12.93
N LYS A 54 -10.17 8.07 11.80
CA LYS A 54 -11.14 8.25 10.72
C LYS A 54 -11.41 6.97 9.94
N MET A 55 -10.37 6.17 9.70
CA MET A 55 -10.48 4.89 9.02
C MET A 55 -11.23 3.89 9.90
N LYS A 56 -10.93 3.85 11.21
CA LYS A 56 -11.69 3.11 12.22
C LYS A 56 -13.17 3.49 12.22
N ALA A 57 -13.48 4.78 12.14
CA ALA A 57 -14.87 5.23 12.07
C ALA A 57 -15.59 4.76 10.78
N GLN A 58 -14.89 4.69 9.64
CA GLN A 58 -15.44 4.16 8.38
C GLN A 58 -15.63 2.64 8.43
N ILE A 59 -14.62 1.88 8.86
CA ILE A 59 -14.65 0.40 8.91
C ILE A 59 -15.63 -0.11 9.97
N ALA A 60 -15.60 0.47 11.17
CA ALA A 60 -16.49 0.07 12.26
C ALA A 60 -17.97 0.30 11.92
N SER A 61 -18.28 1.21 10.98
CA SER A 61 -19.64 1.40 10.47
C SER A 61 -20.09 0.29 9.50
N GLY A 62 -19.14 -0.44 8.90
CA GLY A 62 -19.33 -1.47 7.87
C GLY A 62 -19.48 -2.90 8.39
N GLN A 63 -19.51 -3.12 9.71
CA GLN A 63 -19.59 -4.43 10.38
C GLN A 63 -18.32 -5.31 10.33
N SER A 64 -17.21 -4.82 9.81
CA SER A 64 -15.92 -5.52 9.84
C SER A 64 -15.14 -5.19 11.11
N GLU A 65 -14.33 -6.14 11.60
CA GLU A 65 -13.34 -5.86 12.64
C GLU A 65 -12.29 -4.89 12.10
N PHE A 66 -12.00 -3.85 12.89
CA PHE A 66 -10.97 -2.89 12.53
C PHE A 66 -9.62 -3.42 12.96
N ASP A 67 -8.78 -3.74 11.98
CA ASP A 67 -7.39 -4.08 12.16
C ASP A 67 -6.57 -2.78 12.24
N GLU A 68 -6.14 -2.47 13.47
CA GLU A 68 -5.37 -1.27 13.74
C GLU A 68 -3.92 -1.39 13.25
N GLU A 69 -3.37 -2.60 13.18
CA GLU A 69 -2.01 -2.85 12.68
C GLU A 69 -1.97 -2.60 11.18
N MET A 70 -2.90 -3.23 10.43
CA MET A 70 -3.02 -3.02 8.99
C MET A 70 -3.30 -1.55 8.67
N ALA A 71 -4.18 -0.90 9.43
CA ALA A 71 -4.44 0.53 9.28
C ALA A 71 -3.19 1.39 9.44
N GLN A 72 -2.40 1.13 10.48
CA GLN A 72 -1.17 1.88 10.76
C GLN A 72 -0.13 1.67 9.66
N GLU A 73 -0.01 0.44 9.15
CA GLU A 73 0.89 0.12 8.04
C GLU A 73 0.50 0.91 6.79
N VAL A 74 -0.79 0.94 6.44
CA VAL A 74 -1.31 1.69 5.28
C VAL A 74 -1.06 3.18 5.39
N ILE A 75 -1.32 3.72 6.57
CA ILE A 75 -1.12 5.13 6.83
C ILE A 75 0.37 5.45 6.87
N SER A 76 1.21 4.55 7.36
CA SER A 76 2.66 4.73 7.38
C SER A 76 3.21 4.81 5.96
N GLY A 77 2.83 3.89 5.06
CA GLY A 77 3.20 3.92 3.64
C GLY A 77 2.82 5.25 2.98
N TRP A 78 1.62 5.77 3.26
CA TRP A 78 1.18 7.09 2.81
C TRP A 78 1.97 8.25 3.44
N LEU A 79 2.27 8.19 4.73
CA LEU A 79 3.03 9.22 5.45
C LEU A 79 4.51 9.24 5.07
N GLN A 80 5.03 8.14 4.52
CA GLN A 80 6.37 8.06 3.96
C GLN A 80 6.48 8.74 2.58
N LEU A 81 5.37 8.84 1.82
CA LEU A 81 5.35 9.50 0.51
C LEU A 81 5.73 10.99 0.61
N GLY A 82 6.28 11.61 -0.42
CA GLY A 82 6.50 13.06 -0.43
C GLY A 82 5.19 13.86 -0.36
N GLU A 83 5.22 15.11 0.13
CA GLU A 83 4.02 15.98 0.13
C GLU A 83 3.49 16.24 -1.30
N ASP A 84 4.39 16.42 -2.27
CA ASP A 84 4.06 16.58 -3.69
C ASP A 84 3.36 15.34 -4.27
N GLU A 85 3.83 14.16 -3.88
CA GLU A 85 3.28 12.88 -4.33
C GLU A 85 1.90 12.66 -3.73
N ARG A 86 1.77 12.85 -2.41
CA ARG A 86 0.48 12.84 -1.72
C ARG A 86 -0.51 13.82 -2.36
N SER A 87 -0.07 15.04 -2.69
CA SER A 87 -0.93 16.02 -3.34
C SER A 87 -1.45 15.54 -4.70
N GLN A 88 -0.62 14.87 -5.50
CA GLN A 88 -1.07 14.28 -6.77
C GLN A 88 -2.06 13.14 -6.56
N LEU A 89 -1.78 12.26 -5.60
CA LEU A 89 -2.63 11.10 -5.27
C LEU A 89 -3.99 11.53 -4.72
N ARG A 90 -4.09 12.65 -3.98
CA ARG A 90 -5.38 13.22 -3.53
C ARG A 90 -6.32 13.56 -4.68
N HIS A 91 -5.77 13.94 -5.83
CA HIS A 91 -6.56 14.29 -7.01
C HIS A 91 -6.81 13.09 -7.94
N ASN A 92 -6.15 11.96 -7.69
CA ASN A 92 -6.23 10.76 -8.53
C ASN A 92 -6.38 9.49 -7.67
N GLN A 93 -7.63 9.15 -7.39
CA GLN A 93 -7.97 8.02 -6.51
C GLN A 93 -7.38 6.69 -6.99
N GLN A 94 -7.45 6.38 -8.28
CA GLN A 94 -6.90 5.12 -8.82
C GLN A 94 -5.39 5.05 -8.63
N GLN A 95 -4.71 6.17 -8.84
CA GLN A 95 -3.26 6.25 -8.66
C GLN A 95 -2.89 6.14 -7.18
N CYS A 96 -3.70 6.71 -6.28
CA CYS A 96 -3.54 6.57 -4.83
C CYS A 96 -3.60 5.10 -4.41
N GLU A 97 -4.65 4.38 -4.80
CA GLU A 97 -4.83 2.97 -4.44
C GLU A 97 -3.64 2.14 -4.94
N GLN A 98 -3.23 2.35 -6.19
CA GLN A 98 -2.12 1.62 -6.78
C GLN A 98 -0.77 1.95 -6.12
N THR A 99 -0.51 3.21 -5.79
CA THR A 99 0.72 3.61 -5.09
C THR A 99 0.75 3.05 -3.67
N VAL A 100 -0.34 3.14 -2.92
CA VAL A 100 -0.43 2.60 -1.56
C VAL A 100 -0.23 1.08 -1.56
N MET A 101 -0.89 0.35 -2.47
CA MET A 101 -0.70 -1.10 -2.65
C MET A 101 0.75 -1.44 -3.04
N THR A 102 1.39 -0.64 -3.89
CA THR A 102 2.79 -0.86 -4.29
C THR A 102 3.78 -0.62 -3.15
N GLN A 103 3.50 0.33 -2.26
CA GLN A 103 4.34 0.57 -1.07
C GLN A 103 4.21 -0.59 -0.08
N PHE A 104 2.99 -1.10 0.12
CA PHE A 104 2.76 -2.30 0.92
C PHE A 104 3.53 -3.52 0.44
N GLN A 105 3.43 -3.84 -0.85
CA GLN A 105 4.09 -5.02 -1.41
C GLN A 105 5.62 -4.94 -1.39
N GLN A 106 6.19 -3.77 -1.07
CA GLN A 106 7.64 -3.60 -0.90
C GLN A 106 8.09 -3.64 0.57
N GLU A 107 7.16 -3.54 1.53
CA GLU A 107 7.45 -3.64 2.96
C GLU A 107 7.46 -5.11 3.47
N ASP A 108 7.00 -6.07 2.64
CA ASP A 108 7.07 -7.54 2.83
C ASP A 108 8.22 -8.19 2.00
#